data_AF-A0A658NJF1-F1
#
_entry.id   AF-A0A658NJF1-F1
#
_cell.length_a   1.000
_cell.length_b   1.000
_cell.length_c   1.000
_cell.angle_alpha   90.00
_cell.angle_beta   90.00
_cell.angle_gamma   90.00
#
_symmetry.space_group_name_H-M   'P 1'
#
loop_
_entity.id
_entity.type
_entity.pdbx_description
1 polymer ?
#
loop_
_entity_poly.entity_id
_entity_poly.type
_entity_poly.pdbx_seq_one_letter_code
_entity_poly.pdbx_strand_id
1 'polypeptide(L)'
;LLIIFHAISKALLFLCVGAIEQKIGSRDIEAMRGLHAVMPRTAIITIIGVMTMMLPPFGMLMAKWMAIESATGQFLIMIMLALGSA
;
A
#
# COMPACT_ATOMS: atom_id res chain seq x y z
N LEU A 1 9.78 -4.33 10.51
CA LEU A 1 8.39 -3.80 10.47
C LEU A 1 7.99 -3.31 9.08
N LEU A 2 8.79 -2.43 8.46
CA LEU A 2 8.50 -1.83 7.14
C LEU A 2 8.25 -2.89 6.06
N ILE A 3 9.17 -3.84 5.89
CA ILE A 3 9.05 -4.92 4.89
C ILE A 3 7.79 -5.78 5.12
N ILE A 4 7.43 -6.05 6.38
CA ILE A 4 6.28 -6.89 6.71
C ILE A 4 4.99 -6.22 6.27
N PHE A 5 4.74 -4.98 6.70
CA PHE A 5 3.54 -4.24 6.29
C PHE A 5 3.51 -3.97 4.79
N HIS A 6 4.67 -3.71 4.18
CA HIS A 6 4.79 -3.51 2.74
C HIS A 6 4.44 -4.77 1.95
N ALA A 7 4.99 -5.92 2.34
CA ALA A 7 4.74 -7.19 1.68
C ALA A 7 3.28 -7.63 1.81
N ILE A 8 2.70 -7.54 3.02
CA ILE A 8 1.30 -7.91 3.26
C ILE A 8 0.35 -7.02 2.45
N SER A 9 0.57 -5.70 2.48
CA SER A 9 -0.30 -4.78 1.74
C SER A 9 -0.18 -4.99 0.23
N LYS A 10 1.04 -5.17 -0.31
CA LYS A 10 1.21 -5.48 -1.74
C LYS A 10 0.60 -6.82 -2.13
N ALA A 11 0.76 -7.86 -1.33
CA ALA A 11 0.17 -9.18 -1.60
C ALA A 11 -1.36 -9.09 -1.68
N LEU A 12 -1.99 -8.37 -0.74
CA LEU A 12 -3.43 -8.15 -0.74
C LEU A 12 -3.91 -7.33 -1.94
N LEU A 13 -3.19 -6.27 -2.31
CA LEU A 13 -3.53 -5.44 -3.48
C LEU A 13 -3.39 -6.21 -4.79
N PHE A 14 -2.33 -7.01 -4.97
CA PHE A 14 -2.17 -7.84 -6.16
C PHE A 14 -3.24 -8.93 -6.26
N LEU A 15 -3.63 -9.53 -5.13
CA LEU A 15 -4.74 -10.47 -5.09
C LEU A 15 -6.07 -9.81 -5.50
N CYS A 16 -6.34 -8.60 -5.00
CA CYS A 16 -7.55 -7.85 -5.35
C CYS A 16 -7.58 -7.50 -6.84
N VAL A 17 -6.49 -6.94 -7.38
CA VAL A 17 -6.38 -6.60 -8.80
C VAL A 17 -6.56 -7.84 -9.68
N GLY A 18 -5.94 -8.97 -9.33
CA GLY A 18 -6.14 -10.23 -10.06
C GLY A 18 -7.58 -10.72 -10.05
N ALA A 19 -8.28 -10.59 -8.91
CA ALA A 19 -9.70 -10.92 -8.81
C ALA A 19 -10.59 -9.97 -9.63
N ILE A 20 -10.23 -8.68 -9.67
CA ILE A 20 -10.92 -7.66 -10.48
C ILE A 20 -10.73 -7.93 -11.97
N GLU A 21 -9.49 -8.19 -12.40
CA GLU A 21 -9.15 -8.54 -13.77
C GLU A 21 -9.92 -9.78 -14.24
N GLN A 22 -10.00 -10.83 -13.43
CA GLN A 22 -10.72 -12.05 -13.78
C GLN A 22 -12.23 -11.82 -13.97
N LYS A 23 -12.81 -10.82 -13.28
CA LYS A 23 -14.24 -10.50 -13.40
C LYS A 23 -14.55 -9.54 -14.54
N ILE A 24 -13.72 -8.52 -14.73
CA ILE A 24 -13.93 -7.45 -15.72
C ILE A 24 -13.39 -7.88 -17.10
N GLY A 25 -12.38 -8.75 -17.15
CA GLY A 25 -11.73 -9.20 -18.38
C GLY A 25 -10.81 -8.17 -19.03
N SER A 26 -10.54 -7.05 -18.33
CA SER A 26 -9.66 -5.98 -18.79
C SER A 26 -8.70 -5.57 -17.68
N ARG A 27 -7.48 -5.19 -18.09
CA ARG A 27 -6.45 -4.58 -17.24
C ARG A 27 -6.53 -3.06 -17.23
N ASP A 28 -7.41 -2.49 -18.03
CA ASP A 28 -7.58 -1.05 -18.14
C ASP A 28 -8.27 -0.48 -16.88
N ILE A 29 -7.69 0.56 -16.29
CA ILE A 29 -8.21 1.15 -15.05
C ILE A 29 -9.53 1.90 -15.30
N GLU A 30 -9.71 2.44 -16.51
CA GLU A 30 -10.96 3.03 -16.94
C GLU A 30 -12.10 1.99 -16.93
N ALA A 31 -11.81 0.74 -17.29
CA ALA A 31 -12.77 -0.37 -17.24
C ALA A 31 -13.10 -0.81 -15.80
N MET A 32 -12.28 -0.42 -14.82
CA MET A 32 -12.52 -0.68 -13.40
C MET A 32 -13.40 0.41 -12.74
N ARG A 33 -13.87 1.41 -13.48
CA ARG A 33 -14.83 2.39 -12.95
C ARG A 33 -16.11 1.71 -12.48
N GLY A 34 -16.66 2.19 -11.36
CA GLY A 34 -17.88 1.62 -10.79
C GLY A 34 -17.70 0.27 -10.11
N LEU A 35 -16.45 -0.14 -9.79
CA LEU A 35 -16.16 -1.42 -9.14
C LEU A 35 -16.98 -1.67 -7.86
N HIS A 36 -17.31 -0.63 -7.10
CA HIS A 36 -18.13 -0.74 -5.89
C HIS A 36 -19.55 -1.27 -6.17
N ALA A 37 -20.11 -1.04 -7.36
CA ALA A 37 -21.43 -1.52 -7.75
C ALA A 37 -21.39 -2.98 -8.24
N VAL A 38 -20.29 -3.39 -8.89
CA VAL A 38 -20.14 -4.74 -9.47
C VAL A 38 -19.57 -5.74 -8.46
N MET A 39 -18.55 -5.32 -7.71
CA MET A 39 -17.83 -6.13 -6.72
C MET A 39 -17.59 -5.34 -5.42
N PRO A 40 -18.64 -5.04 -4.62
CA PRO A 40 -18.54 -4.20 -3.43
C PRO A 40 -17.55 -4.73 -2.39
N ARG A 41 -17.52 -6.06 -2.18
CA ARG A 41 -16.61 -6.69 -1.21
C ARG A 41 -15.15 -6.48 -1.61
N THR A 42 -14.80 -6.79 -2.86
CA THR A 42 -13.44 -6.63 -3.37
C THR A 42 -13.04 -5.16 -3.39
N ALA A 43 -13.96 -4.24 -3.72
CA ALA A 43 -13.71 -2.80 -3.67
C ALA A 43 -13.34 -2.34 -2.24
N ILE A 44 -14.11 -2.75 -1.23
CA ILE A 44 -13.83 -2.41 0.18
C ILE A 44 -12.48 -2.98 0.63
N ILE A 45 -12.18 -4.24 0.31
CA ILE A 45 -10.90 -4.87 0.66
C ILE A 45 -9.73 -4.15 -0.03
N THR A 46 -9.89 -3.77 -1.30
CA THR A 46 -8.87 -3.00 -2.04
C THR A 46 -8.63 -1.64 -1.38
N ILE A 47 -9.68 -0.94 -0.98
CA ILE A 47 -9.57 0.33 -0.24
C ILE A 47 -8.81 0.12 1.06
N ILE A 48 -9.15 -0.90 1.85
CA ILE A 48 -8.43 -1.22 3.08
C ILE A 48 -6.93 -1.47 2.79
N GLY A 49 -6.60 -2.22 1.73
CA GLY A 49 -5.22 -2.46 1.30
C GLY A 49 -4.45 -1.21 0.87
N VAL A 50 -5.13 -0.22 0.28
CA VAL A 50 -4.52 1.08 -0.04
C VAL A 50 -4.32 1.89 1.24
N MET A 51 -5.30 1.90 2.13
CA MET A 51 -5.23 2.61 3.41
C MET A 51 -4.08 2.09 4.27
N THR A 52 -3.78 0.78 4.26
CA THR A 52 -2.66 0.22 5.03
C THR A 52 -1.28 0.69 4.55
N MET A 53 -1.18 1.13 3.28
CA MET A 53 0.05 1.71 2.74
C MET A 53 0.16 3.21 2.99
N MET A 54 -0.96 3.93 2.93
CA MET A 54 -0.93 5.40 2.89
C MET A 54 -1.18 6.07 4.25
N LEU A 55 -1.97 5.46 5.13
CA LEU A 55 -2.44 6.17 6.32
C LEU A 55 -1.46 6.11 7.50
N PRO A 56 -1.31 7.22 8.26
CA PRO A 56 -0.49 7.29 9.46
C PRO A 56 -0.75 6.21 10.52
N PRO A 57 -2.01 5.85 10.87
CA PRO A 57 -2.26 4.79 11.84
C PRO A 57 -1.84 3.39 11.37
N PHE A 58 -1.52 3.20 10.09
CA PHE A 58 -1.14 1.90 9.54
C PHE A 58 0.38 1.77 9.35
N GLY A 59 0.84 0.53 9.40
CA GLY A 59 2.21 0.19 9.78
C GLY A 59 3.33 0.64 8.83
N MET A 60 3.06 1.09 7.60
CA MET A 60 4.13 1.60 6.73
C MET A 60 4.71 2.93 7.23
N LEU A 61 3.86 3.91 7.54
CA LEU A 61 4.32 5.24 7.96
C LEU A 61 4.95 5.18 9.36
N MET A 62 4.36 4.40 10.27
CA MET A 62 4.95 4.14 11.59
C MET A 62 6.31 3.45 11.49
N ALA A 63 6.45 2.44 10.61
CA ALA A 63 7.73 1.78 10.42
C ALA A 63 8.80 2.69 9.81
N LYS A 64 8.40 3.63 8.93
CA LYS A 64 9.30 4.66 8.39
C LYS A 64 9.74 5.64 9.48
N TRP A 65 8.82 6.08 10.34
CA TRP A 65 9.14 6.94 11.48
C TRP A 65 10.14 6.29 12.43
N MET A 66 9.88 5.04 12.82
CA MET A 66 10.80 4.25 13.65
C MET A 66 12.18 4.06 13.00
N ALA A 67 12.24 3.93 11.67
CA ALA A 67 13.51 3.83 10.95
C ALA A 67 14.31 5.15 11.03
N ILE A 68 13.64 6.30 10.89
CA ILE A 68 14.27 7.62 11.07
C ILE A 68 14.75 7.79 12.51
N GLU A 69 13.93 7.44 13.51
CA GLU A 69 14.28 7.50 14.93
C GLU A 69 15.45 6.59 15.29
N SER A 70 15.54 5.40 14.68
CA SER A 70 16.70 4.51 14.89
C SER A 70 17.99 5.02 14.26
N ALA A 71 17.89 5.86 13.22
CA ALA A 71 19.03 6.45 12.52
C ALA A 71 19.53 7.76 13.17
N THR A 72 18.97 8.14 14.33
CA THR A 72 19.35 9.36 15.04
C THR A 72 20.83 9.29 15.43
N GLY A 73 21.65 10.18 14.87
CA GLY A 73 23.11 10.20 15.05
C GLY A 73 23.91 9.90 13.77
N GLN A 74 23.26 9.38 12.72
CA GLN A 74 23.91 9.15 11.41
C GLN A 74 23.22 10.01 10.33
N PHE A 75 23.67 11.28 10.24
CA PHE A 75 23.05 12.32 9.39
C PHE A 75 22.88 11.90 7.92
N LEU A 76 23.86 11.20 7.34
CA LEU A 76 23.81 10.74 5.95
C LEU A 76 22.68 9.72 5.72
N ILE A 77 22.50 8.78 6.65
CA ILE A 77 21.46 7.74 6.54
C ILE A 77 20.08 8.35 6.70
N MET A 78 19.92 9.30 7.62
CA MET A 78 18.67 10.03 7.79
C MET A 78 18.25 10.77 6.51
N ILE A 79 19.18 11.49 5.87
CA ILE A 79 18.90 12.19 4.60
C ILE A 79 18.51 11.19 3.50
N MET A 80 19.27 10.09 3.36
CA MET A 80 18.97 9.06 2.37
C MET A 80 17.59 8.44 2.58
N LEU A 81 17.22 8.18 3.85
CA LEU A 81 15.92 7.61 4.21
C LEU A 81 14.75 8.60 4.01
N ALA A 82 15.00 9.89 4.27
CA ALA A 82 14.02 10.96 4.06
C ALA A 82 13.78 11.23 2.56
N LEU A 83 14.85 11.31 1.77
CA LEU A 83 14.76 11.53 0.32
C LEU A 83 14.23 10.30 -0.43
N GLY A 84 14.63 9.09 -0.02
CA GLY A 84 14.15 7.83 -0.59
C GLY A 84 12.72 7.45 -0.19
N SER A 85 12.02 8.29 0.57
CA SER A 85 10.68 7.99 1.09
C SER A 85 9.52 8.31 0.15
N ALA A 86 9.80 8.83 -1.06
CA ALA A 86 8.83 9.05 -2.13
C ALA A 86 8.39 7.75 -2.82
#